data_AF-A0A1Y6BYP9-F1
#
_entry.id   AF-A0A1Y6BYP9-F1
#
_cell.length_a   1.000
_cell.length_b   1.000
_cell.length_c   1.000
_cell.angle_alpha   90.00
_cell.angle_beta   90.00
_cell.angle_gamma   90.00
#
_symmetry.space_group_name_H-M   'P 1'
#
loop_
_entity.id
_entity.type
_entity.pdbx_description
1 polymer ?
#
loop_
_entity_poly.entity_id
_entity_poly.type
_entity_poly.pdbx_seq_one_letter_code
_entity_poly.pdbx_strand_id
1 'polypeptide(L)'
;MVWVIVMKKVASLSIFLVVCLFGMGFFQIIGTTGNVLQLSAKLRNESIQTSYQDYGRYQTLLTEAYQRALFYEEEIQKKNLSMGMVVNHDDHYNRILAECDSLLFSSLRYVALKKMGLHGEANDAWQAILKANDHGKWHRHPKCKRRWTSRDMIVGLLAALSQRPEDSRLYLQDLMSYVDKTGGYIGSGPFYVSKLSPGLAEIIRHLARREGIADSALPPDIKYGFSTIEFDTFTAGRGYTSHLNALVIWLEMELRAKKSLNKVRSVTELLDQLLNPFKSHSIEDQRLMWVSHKLVDLDERNLFFRWLQLRSAGALTEKSKAQMLEELLSMDQFPADRLPQNCDRKADYLWQRDSIEYTPHSGECTETFSGVDFLWMVSLLTPE
;
A
#
# COMPACT_ATOMS: atom_id res chain seq x y z
N MET A 1 -1.76 -21.53 -55.45
CA MET A 1 -0.30 -21.35 -55.26
C MET A 1 0.05 -20.00 -54.62
N VAL A 2 -0.50 -18.87 -55.08
CA VAL A 2 -0.26 -17.52 -54.51
C VAL A 2 -0.64 -17.39 -53.03
N TRP A 3 -1.78 -17.95 -52.61
CA TRP A 3 -2.24 -17.92 -51.21
C TRP A 3 -1.29 -18.57 -50.19
N VAL A 4 -0.61 -19.64 -50.57
CA VAL A 4 0.36 -20.34 -49.71
C VAL A 4 1.62 -19.50 -49.48
N ILE A 5 2.03 -18.74 -50.50
CA ILE A 5 3.17 -17.82 -50.41
C ILE A 5 2.84 -16.62 -49.51
N VAL A 6 1.62 -16.08 -49.60
CA VAL A 6 1.16 -14.98 -48.76
C VAL A 6 1.06 -15.40 -47.29
N MET A 7 0.46 -16.56 -46.99
CA MET A 7 0.36 -17.05 -45.60
C MET A 7 1.72 -17.33 -44.95
N LYS A 8 2.69 -17.89 -45.71
CA LYS A 8 4.06 -18.07 -45.19
C LYS A 8 4.76 -16.75 -44.88
N LYS A 9 4.53 -15.70 -45.68
CA LYS A 9 5.08 -14.36 -45.42
C LYS A 9 4.46 -13.70 -44.19
N VAL A 10 3.14 -13.81 -44.01
CA VAL A 10 2.45 -13.27 -42.82
C VAL A 10 2.87 -14.00 -41.54
N ALA A 11 3.00 -15.33 -41.58
CA ALA A 11 3.49 -16.11 -40.45
C ALA A 11 4.93 -15.75 -40.08
N SER A 12 5.82 -15.63 -41.07
CA SER A 12 7.21 -15.22 -40.86
C SER A 12 7.32 -13.80 -40.28
N LEU A 13 6.53 -12.85 -40.78
CA LEU A 13 6.49 -11.48 -40.26
C LEU A 13 5.97 -11.44 -38.81
N SER A 14 4.96 -12.25 -38.49
CA SER A 14 4.39 -12.34 -37.13
C SER A 14 5.40 -12.95 -36.16
N ILE A 15 6.11 -14.01 -36.56
CA ILE A 15 7.19 -14.62 -35.76
C ILE A 15 8.32 -13.62 -35.55
N PHE A 16 8.72 -12.89 -36.58
CA PHE A 16 9.76 -11.86 -36.48
C PHE A 16 9.36 -10.73 -35.52
N LEU A 17 8.12 -10.23 -35.61
CA LEU A 17 7.58 -9.23 -34.68
C LEU A 17 7.55 -9.73 -33.24
N VAL A 18 7.12 -10.97 -33.01
CA VAL A 18 7.15 -11.61 -31.69
C VAL A 18 8.59 -11.71 -31.19
N VAL A 19 9.53 -12.21 -31.99
CA VAL A 19 10.94 -12.31 -31.61
C VAL A 19 11.57 -10.95 -31.35
N CYS A 20 11.23 -9.90 -32.11
CA CYS A 20 11.70 -8.55 -31.86
C CYS A 20 11.09 -7.93 -30.59
N LEU A 21 9.81 -8.14 -30.32
CA LEU A 21 9.15 -7.70 -29.08
C LEU A 21 9.72 -8.43 -27.86
N PHE A 22 9.91 -9.75 -27.96
CA PHE A 22 10.57 -10.53 -26.92
C PHE A 22 12.04 -10.14 -26.76
N GLY A 23 12.77 -9.88 -27.86
CA GLY A 23 14.17 -9.46 -27.82
C GLY A 23 14.35 -8.08 -27.17
N MET A 24 13.57 -7.08 -27.59
CA MET A 24 13.60 -5.74 -26.98
C MET A 24 13.15 -5.78 -25.51
N GLY A 25 12.08 -6.53 -25.20
CA GLY A 25 11.63 -6.75 -23.83
C GLY A 25 12.70 -7.44 -22.98
N PHE A 26 13.37 -8.46 -23.52
CA PHE A 26 14.42 -9.21 -22.82
C PHE A 26 15.68 -8.37 -22.56
N PHE A 27 16.13 -7.55 -23.52
CA PHE A 27 17.26 -6.63 -23.30
C PHE A 27 16.93 -5.51 -22.33
N GLN A 28 15.71 -4.96 -22.39
CA GLN A 28 15.25 -3.95 -21.44
C GLN A 28 15.11 -4.54 -20.03
N ILE A 29 14.58 -5.76 -19.91
CA ILE A 29 14.51 -6.50 -18.66
C ILE A 29 15.93 -6.70 -18.11
N ILE A 30 16.87 -7.30 -18.86
CA ILE A 30 18.25 -7.55 -18.37
C ILE A 30 18.95 -6.27 -17.93
N GLY A 31 18.85 -5.18 -18.71
CA GLY A 31 19.43 -3.89 -18.34
C GLY A 31 18.81 -3.32 -17.06
N THR A 32 17.48 -3.41 -16.91
CA THR A 32 16.80 -2.98 -15.68
C THR A 32 17.11 -3.88 -14.49
N THR A 33 17.28 -5.20 -14.67
CA THR A 33 17.63 -6.11 -13.57
C THR A 33 19.01 -5.82 -13.00
N GLY A 34 20.00 -5.56 -13.86
CA GLY A 34 21.35 -5.18 -13.44
C GLY A 34 21.36 -3.91 -12.59
N ASN A 35 20.62 -2.89 -13.04
CA ASN A 35 20.51 -1.62 -12.31
C ASN A 35 19.78 -1.77 -10.96
N VAL A 36 18.70 -2.55 -10.90
CA VAL A 36 17.94 -2.78 -9.65
C VAL A 36 18.80 -3.53 -8.62
N LEU A 37 19.57 -4.53 -9.04
CA LEU A 37 20.45 -5.27 -8.13
C LEU A 37 21.59 -4.42 -7.60
N GLN A 38 22.21 -3.59 -8.45
CA GLN A 38 23.25 -2.64 -8.03
C GLN A 38 22.70 -1.60 -7.04
N LEU A 39 21.52 -1.04 -7.33
CA LEU A 39 20.85 -0.11 -6.41
C LEU A 39 20.54 -0.78 -5.07
N SER A 40 20.02 -2.01 -5.09
CA SER A 40 19.70 -2.76 -3.87
C SER A 40 20.95 -3.07 -3.04
N ALA A 41 22.08 -3.37 -3.70
CA ALA A 41 23.36 -3.52 -3.02
C ALA A 41 23.86 -2.19 -2.42
N LYS A 42 23.72 -1.08 -3.14
CA LYS A 42 24.04 0.27 -2.66
C LYS A 42 23.22 0.63 -1.41
N LEU A 43 21.90 0.48 -1.48
CA LEU A 43 20.99 0.77 -0.36
C LEU A 43 21.32 -0.09 0.87
N ARG A 44 21.59 -1.38 0.68
CA ARG A 44 22.03 -2.26 1.76
C ARG A 44 23.32 -1.76 2.40
N ASN A 45 24.34 -1.45 1.60
CA ASN A 45 25.62 -0.94 2.10
C ASN A 45 25.48 0.37 2.88
N GLU A 46 24.65 1.31 2.40
CA GLU A 46 24.38 2.58 3.09
C GLU A 46 23.62 2.38 4.41
N SER A 47 22.76 1.37 4.45
CA SER A 47 21.92 1.02 5.60
C SER A 47 22.62 0.16 6.66
N ILE A 48 23.84 -0.34 6.42
CA ILE A 48 24.56 -1.19 7.38
C ILE A 48 24.58 -0.50 8.74
N GLN A 49 24.08 -1.21 9.76
CA GLN A 49 24.03 -0.74 11.14
C GLN A 49 25.46 -0.56 11.62
N THR A 50 25.82 0.68 11.92
CA THR A 50 27.22 1.07 12.16
C THR A 50 27.56 1.09 13.64
N SER A 51 26.59 1.17 14.56
CA SER A 51 26.89 1.24 16.00
C SER A 51 25.70 1.01 16.93
N TYR A 52 25.99 0.79 18.22
CA TYR A 52 25.02 0.88 19.33
C TYR A 52 24.34 2.27 19.41
N GLN A 53 25.01 3.32 18.92
CA GLN A 53 24.46 4.68 18.90
C GLN A 53 23.26 4.79 17.96
N ASP A 54 23.29 4.10 16.82
CA ASP A 54 22.18 4.10 15.84
C ASP A 54 20.91 3.49 16.46
N TYR A 55 21.05 2.44 17.27
CA TYR A 55 19.94 1.82 17.99
C TYR A 55 19.36 2.76 19.06
N GLY A 56 20.22 3.36 19.89
CA GLY A 56 19.77 4.32 20.92
C GLY A 56 19.03 5.51 20.30
N ARG A 57 19.55 6.05 19.20
CA ARG A 57 18.90 7.13 18.44
C ARG A 57 17.53 6.70 17.89
N TYR A 58 17.46 5.52 17.29
CA TYR A 58 16.20 4.95 16.79
C TYR A 58 15.14 4.85 17.90
N GLN A 59 15.51 4.34 19.08
CA GLN A 59 14.58 4.18 20.20
C GLN A 59 14.05 5.53 20.72
N THR A 60 14.91 6.54 20.83
CA THR A 60 14.50 7.89 21.23
C THR A 60 13.50 8.49 20.23
N LEU A 61 13.83 8.45 18.93
CA LEU A 61 12.96 8.99 17.88
C LEU A 61 11.65 8.22 17.77
N LEU A 62 11.69 6.89 17.94
CA LEU A 62 10.49 6.06 17.93
C LEU A 62 9.57 6.42 19.10
N THR A 63 10.12 6.64 20.28
CA THR A 63 9.35 7.05 21.47
C THR A 63 8.65 8.37 21.23
N GLU A 64 9.36 9.37 20.68
CA GLU A 64 8.78 10.67 20.35
C GLU A 64 7.67 10.55 19.29
N ALA A 65 7.92 9.81 18.21
CA ALA A 65 6.94 9.60 17.15
C ALA A 65 5.71 8.85 17.65
N TYR A 66 5.89 7.87 18.54
CA TYR A 66 4.80 7.14 19.17
C TYR A 66 3.96 8.05 20.07
N GLN A 67 4.59 8.90 20.88
CA GLN A 67 3.88 9.89 21.69
C GLN A 67 3.06 10.87 20.84
N ARG A 68 3.63 11.35 19.72
CA ARG A 68 2.90 12.20 18.78
C ARG A 68 1.73 11.46 18.11
N ALA A 69 1.90 10.18 17.79
CA ALA A 69 0.83 9.36 17.23
C ALA A 69 -0.32 9.13 18.23
N LEU A 70 0.00 8.92 19.52
CA LEU A 70 -1.00 8.84 20.59
C LEU A 70 -1.78 10.15 20.72
N PHE A 71 -1.08 11.28 20.72
CA PHE A 71 -1.72 12.59 20.74
C PHE A 71 -2.65 12.80 19.53
N TYR A 72 -2.23 12.42 18.33
CA TYR A 72 -3.09 12.50 17.14
C TYR A 72 -4.34 11.62 17.27
N GLU A 73 -4.19 10.38 17.75
CA GLU A 73 -5.33 9.50 17.98
C GLU A 73 -6.32 10.09 19.00
N GLU A 74 -5.83 10.69 20.08
CA GLU A 74 -6.67 11.38 21.06
C GLU A 74 -7.46 12.55 20.42
N GLU A 75 -6.80 13.36 19.61
CA GLU A 75 -7.44 14.48 18.90
C GLU A 75 -8.45 14.02 17.84
N ILE A 76 -8.16 12.91 17.13
CA ILE A 76 -9.10 12.27 16.20
C ILE A 76 -10.39 11.90 16.94
N GLN A 77 -10.27 11.33 18.15
CA GLN A 77 -11.42 10.94 18.96
C GLN A 77 -12.19 12.18 19.44
N LYS A 78 -11.51 13.18 20.00
CA LYS A 78 -12.14 14.42 20.50
C LYS A 78 -12.89 15.18 19.42
N LYS A 79 -12.34 15.27 18.21
CA LYS A 79 -12.97 15.94 17.06
C LYS A 79 -14.04 15.08 16.37
N ASN A 80 -14.41 13.92 16.94
CA ASN A 80 -15.34 12.96 16.34
C ASN A 80 -14.94 12.53 14.92
N LEU A 81 -13.65 12.63 14.57
CA LEU A 81 -13.10 12.13 13.31
C LEU A 81 -13.09 10.59 13.31
N SER A 82 -13.18 9.97 14.49
CA SER A 82 -13.42 8.53 14.67
C SER A 82 -14.86 8.11 14.36
N MET A 83 -15.83 9.02 14.53
CA MET A 83 -17.25 8.74 14.31
C MET A 83 -17.58 8.90 12.83
N GLY A 84 -17.55 7.77 12.13
CA GLY A 84 -18.15 7.68 10.82
C GLY A 84 -17.22 8.04 9.70
N MET A 85 -16.04 7.41 9.66
CA MET A 85 -15.22 7.38 8.47
C MET A 85 -15.06 8.84 7.92
N VAL A 86 -14.26 9.65 8.60
CA VAL A 86 -14.07 11.06 8.27
C VAL A 86 -12.61 11.33 8.01
N VAL A 87 -12.33 12.11 6.97
CA VAL A 87 -10.95 12.46 6.59
C VAL A 87 -10.56 13.85 7.10
N ASN A 88 -11.51 14.80 7.16
CA ASN A 88 -11.29 16.15 7.69
C ASN A 88 -12.55 16.78 8.32
N HIS A 89 -12.32 17.85 9.07
CA HIS A 89 -13.29 18.63 9.80
C HIS A 89 -13.08 20.12 9.49
N ASP A 90 -14.17 20.81 9.18
CA ASP A 90 -14.24 22.26 9.03
C ASP A 90 -14.41 22.88 10.42
N ASP A 91 -13.34 23.48 10.94
CA ASP A 91 -13.33 24.01 12.31
C ASP A 91 -14.24 25.23 12.46
N HIS A 92 -14.48 25.99 11.39
CA HIS A 92 -15.31 27.20 11.43
C HIS A 92 -16.80 26.87 11.53
N TYR A 93 -17.26 25.89 10.74
CA TYR A 93 -18.66 25.49 10.71
C TYR A 93 -18.98 24.26 11.57
N ASN A 94 -17.98 23.73 12.30
CA ASN A 94 -18.05 22.51 13.11
C ASN A 94 -18.72 21.35 12.36
N ARG A 95 -18.27 21.11 11.12
CA ARG A 95 -18.86 20.09 10.24
C ARG A 95 -17.80 19.16 9.68
N ILE A 96 -18.24 17.96 9.41
CA ILE A 96 -17.44 16.89 8.84
C ILE A 96 -17.32 17.09 7.32
N LEU A 97 -16.09 16.98 6.79
CA LEU A 97 -15.75 17.10 5.37
C LEU A 97 -15.13 15.78 4.85
N ALA A 98 -15.01 15.67 3.52
CA ALA A 98 -14.42 14.54 2.78
C ALA A 98 -14.77 13.13 3.29
N GLU A 99 -16.00 12.97 3.79
CA GLU A 99 -16.56 11.72 4.32
C GLU A 99 -16.54 10.57 3.29
N CYS A 100 -16.32 10.87 2.01
CA CYS A 100 -16.43 9.89 0.95
C CYS A 100 -15.20 9.06 0.68
N ASP A 101 -14.03 9.37 1.25
CA ASP A 101 -12.79 8.59 1.06
C ASP A 101 -12.45 7.70 2.24
N SER A 102 -13.43 7.46 3.05
CA SER A 102 -13.18 7.22 4.44
C SER A 102 -13.04 5.76 4.83
N LEU A 103 -13.63 4.86 4.06
CA LEU A 103 -13.35 3.44 4.18
C LEU A 103 -11.84 3.15 4.02
N LEU A 104 -11.15 3.88 3.14
CA LEU A 104 -9.69 3.80 3.00
C LEU A 104 -9.01 4.25 4.30
N PHE A 105 -9.22 5.50 4.72
CA PHE A 105 -8.52 6.07 5.87
C PHE A 105 -8.85 5.35 7.20
N SER A 106 -10.10 4.93 7.40
CA SER A 106 -10.48 4.12 8.56
C SER A 106 -9.76 2.77 8.55
N SER A 107 -9.63 2.12 7.39
CA SER A 107 -8.89 0.87 7.28
C SER A 107 -7.40 1.04 7.56
N LEU A 108 -6.78 2.11 7.06
CA LEU A 108 -5.37 2.41 7.32
C LEU A 108 -5.12 2.77 8.79
N ARG A 109 -6.02 3.54 9.39
CA ARG A 109 -6.00 3.82 10.83
C ARG A 109 -6.10 2.53 11.64
N TYR A 110 -7.03 1.63 11.31
CA TYR A 110 -7.14 0.32 11.94
C TYR A 110 -5.81 -0.45 11.90
N VAL A 111 -5.19 -0.54 10.71
CA VAL A 111 -3.91 -1.24 10.55
C VAL A 111 -2.82 -0.58 11.39
N ALA A 112 -2.73 0.75 11.37
CA ALA A 112 -1.74 1.50 12.11
C ALA A 112 -1.87 1.27 13.62
N LEU A 113 -3.08 1.46 14.17
CA LEU A 113 -3.37 1.22 15.59
C LEU A 113 -3.05 -0.22 15.98
N LYS A 114 -3.41 -1.20 15.12
CA LYS A 114 -3.15 -2.62 15.39
C LYS A 114 -1.65 -2.91 15.47
N LYS A 115 -0.86 -2.40 14.52
CA LYS A 115 0.61 -2.54 14.49
C LYS A 115 1.31 -1.79 15.63
N MET A 116 0.74 -0.68 16.09
CA MET A 116 1.25 0.06 17.25
C MET A 116 0.88 -0.57 18.60
N GLY A 117 0.10 -1.67 18.63
CA GLY A 117 -0.31 -2.33 19.87
C GLY A 117 -1.53 -1.72 20.57
N LEU A 118 -2.20 -0.75 19.93
CA LEU A 118 -3.39 -0.06 20.46
C LEU A 118 -4.66 -0.87 20.14
N HIS A 119 -4.80 -2.02 20.80
CA HIS A 119 -5.82 -3.01 20.44
C HIS A 119 -7.26 -2.57 20.70
N GLY A 120 -7.51 -1.75 21.72
CA GLY A 120 -8.86 -1.24 22.02
C GLY A 120 -9.33 -0.27 20.94
N GLU A 121 -8.50 0.73 20.66
CA GLU A 121 -8.73 1.75 19.64
C GLU A 121 -8.81 1.12 18.23
N ALA A 122 -7.97 0.11 17.95
CA ALA A 122 -8.07 -0.66 16.72
C ALA A 122 -9.41 -1.39 16.63
N ASN A 123 -9.89 -2.01 17.71
CA ASN A 123 -11.19 -2.67 17.68
C ASN A 123 -12.33 -1.66 17.41
N ASP A 124 -12.30 -0.48 18.03
CA ASP A 124 -13.29 0.57 17.78
C ASP A 124 -13.25 1.05 16.33
N ALA A 125 -12.05 1.23 15.76
CA ALA A 125 -11.88 1.55 14.34
C ALA A 125 -12.44 0.45 13.43
N TRP A 126 -12.26 -0.83 13.78
CA TRP A 126 -12.85 -1.95 13.04
C TRP A 126 -14.38 -1.94 13.11
N GLN A 127 -14.96 -1.75 14.29
CA GLN A 127 -16.42 -1.66 14.44
C GLN A 127 -17.01 -0.49 13.64
N ALA A 128 -16.28 0.62 13.50
CA ALA A 128 -16.67 1.72 12.63
C ALA A 128 -16.65 1.33 11.14
N ILE A 129 -15.63 0.57 10.69
CA ILE A 129 -15.55 0.04 9.31
C ILE A 129 -16.72 -0.90 9.02
N LEU A 130 -17.10 -1.76 9.96
CA LEU A 130 -18.19 -2.73 9.77
C LEU A 130 -19.55 -2.08 9.45
N LYS A 131 -19.79 -0.86 9.94
CA LYS A 131 -21.01 -0.09 9.61
C LYS A 131 -21.14 0.26 8.12
N ALA A 132 -20.05 0.12 7.35
CA ALA A 132 -20.02 0.31 5.91
C ALA A 132 -20.29 -0.98 5.11
N ASN A 133 -20.44 -2.13 5.78
CA ASN A 133 -20.76 -3.39 5.13
C ASN A 133 -22.29 -3.60 5.07
N ASP A 134 -22.77 -3.98 3.90
CA ASP A 134 -24.13 -4.48 3.68
C ASP A 134 -24.03 -5.82 2.93
N HIS A 135 -23.99 -6.93 3.67
CA HIS A 135 -23.96 -8.30 3.14
C HIS A 135 -22.82 -8.52 2.11
N GLY A 136 -21.61 -8.10 2.45
CA GLY A 136 -20.42 -8.23 1.59
C GLY A 136 -20.23 -7.11 0.58
N LYS A 137 -21.25 -6.26 0.39
CA LYS A 137 -21.12 -5.01 -0.34
C LYS A 137 -20.59 -3.94 0.59
N TRP A 138 -19.42 -3.40 0.27
CA TRP A 138 -18.83 -2.30 1.02
C TRP A 138 -19.24 -0.95 0.44
N HIS A 139 -19.45 0.02 1.32
CA HIS A 139 -19.95 1.34 0.98
C HIS A 139 -18.99 2.44 1.42
N ARG A 140 -19.10 3.59 0.74
CA ARG A 140 -18.61 4.86 1.28
C ARG A 140 -19.49 5.30 2.46
N HIS A 141 -19.11 6.39 3.11
CA HIS A 141 -19.94 7.00 4.15
C HIS A 141 -21.39 7.25 3.67
N PRO A 142 -22.43 7.01 4.51
CA PRO A 142 -23.83 7.10 4.11
C PRO A 142 -24.26 8.46 3.54
N LYS A 143 -23.58 9.55 3.95
CA LYS A 143 -23.84 10.91 3.46
C LYS A 143 -23.27 11.18 2.06
N CYS A 144 -22.52 10.25 1.48
CA CYS A 144 -21.99 10.40 0.13
C CYS A 144 -23.06 10.28 -0.94
N LYS A 145 -23.11 11.29 -1.83
CA LYS A 145 -24.01 11.29 -3.00
C LYS A 145 -23.83 10.04 -3.86
N ARG A 146 -22.58 9.58 -4.05
CA ARG A 146 -22.25 8.32 -4.71
C ARG A 146 -21.90 7.30 -3.63
N ARG A 147 -22.66 6.20 -3.56
CA ARG A 147 -22.45 5.12 -2.57
C ARG A 147 -21.42 4.07 -3.00
N TRP A 148 -20.90 4.18 -4.22
CA TRP A 148 -20.01 3.19 -4.81
C TRP A 148 -18.61 3.26 -4.22
N THR A 149 -18.04 2.14 -3.80
CA THR A 149 -16.63 2.06 -3.40
C THR A 149 -15.70 2.17 -4.60
N SER A 150 -14.56 2.84 -4.39
CA SER A 150 -13.44 2.88 -5.32
C SER A 150 -12.39 1.83 -4.97
N ARG A 151 -11.47 1.59 -5.92
CA ARG A 151 -10.43 0.57 -5.81
C ARG A 151 -9.53 0.75 -4.59
N ASP A 152 -9.11 1.97 -4.29
CA ASP A 152 -8.36 2.36 -3.09
C ASP A 152 -9.04 1.90 -1.79
N MET A 153 -10.33 2.13 -1.64
CA MET A 153 -11.07 1.75 -0.45
C MET A 153 -11.07 0.24 -0.25
N ILE A 154 -11.21 -0.52 -1.34
CA ILE A 154 -11.13 -1.97 -1.27
C ILE A 154 -9.71 -2.41 -0.93
N VAL A 155 -8.67 -1.76 -1.45
CA VAL A 155 -7.29 -2.04 -1.03
C VAL A 155 -7.07 -1.74 0.44
N GLY A 156 -7.58 -0.61 0.94
CA GLY A 156 -7.57 -0.28 2.36
C GLY A 156 -8.27 -1.36 3.19
N LEU A 157 -9.47 -1.78 2.78
CA LEU A 157 -10.20 -2.85 3.45
C LEU A 157 -9.41 -4.17 3.47
N LEU A 158 -8.79 -4.56 2.35
CA LEU A 158 -7.95 -5.75 2.28
C LEU A 158 -6.70 -5.62 3.18
N ALA A 159 -6.16 -4.41 3.32
CA ALA A 159 -5.11 -4.10 4.29
C ALA A 159 -5.58 -4.33 5.73
N ALA A 160 -6.79 -3.87 6.08
CA ALA A 160 -7.38 -4.14 7.39
C ALA A 160 -7.62 -5.65 7.62
N LEU A 161 -8.25 -6.34 6.68
CA LEU A 161 -8.48 -7.79 6.76
C LEU A 161 -7.17 -8.59 6.91
N SER A 162 -6.06 -8.11 6.33
CA SER A 162 -4.74 -8.74 6.48
C SER A 162 -4.20 -8.74 7.92
N GLN A 163 -4.74 -7.89 8.79
CA GLN A 163 -4.41 -7.85 10.21
C GLN A 163 -5.29 -8.78 11.06
N ARG A 164 -6.17 -9.56 10.42
CA ARG A 164 -7.05 -10.57 11.03
C ARG A 164 -7.91 -10.01 12.17
N PRO A 165 -8.77 -9.01 11.90
CA PRO A 165 -9.83 -8.67 12.83
C PRO A 165 -10.72 -9.89 13.14
N GLU A 166 -11.51 -9.77 14.20
CA GLU A 166 -12.58 -10.72 14.50
C GLU A 166 -13.49 -10.91 13.28
N ASP A 167 -13.87 -12.16 13.03
CA ASP A 167 -14.65 -12.59 11.86
C ASP A 167 -14.07 -12.21 10.49
N SER A 168 -12.77 -11.89 10.40
CA SER A 168 -12.09 -11.56 9.13
C SER A 168 -12.33 -12.58 8.01
N ARG A 169 -12.38 -13.87 8.35
CA ARG A 169 -12.73 -14.94 7.40
C ARG A 169 -14.14 -14.78 6.82
N LEU A 170 -15.13 -14.47 7.67
CA LEU A 170 -16.52 -14.25 7.25
C LEU A 170 -16.59 -13.07 6.28
N TYR A 171 -16.02 -11.92 6.66
CA TYR A 171 -16.04 -10.72 5.82
C TYR A 171 -15.29 -10.90 4.50
N LEU A 172 -14.21 -11.69 4.49
CA LEU A 172 -13.51 -12.05 3.27
C LEU A 172 -14.38 -12.95 2.37
N GLN A 173 -15.08 -13.93 2.95
CA GLN A 173 -16.02 -14.79 2.21
C GLN A 173 -17.18 -14.00 1.63
N ASP A 174 -17.72 -13.04 2.38
CA ASP A 174 -18.79 -12.16 1.92
C ASP A 174 -18.35 -11.28 0.75
N LEU A 175 -17.14 -10.70 0.82
CA LEU A 175 -16.54 -9.96 -0.29
C LEU A 175 -16.39 -10.85 -1.53
N MET A 176 -15.86 -12.07 -1.37
CA MET A 176 -15.71 -13.01 -2.48
C MET A 176 -17.06 -13.41 -3.09
N SER A 177 -18.08 -13.63 -2.25
CA SER A 177 -19.45 -13.92 -2.72
C SER A 177 -20.04 -12.74 -3.50
N TYR A 178 -19.79 -11.50 -3.07
CA TYR A 178 -20.20 -10.32 -3.81
C TYR A 178 -19.51 -10.23 -5.18
N VAL A 179 -18.20 -10.46 -5.23
CA VAL A 179 -17.42 -10.48 -6.49
C VAL A 179 -17.98 -11.54 -7.45
N ASP A 180 -18.27 -12.75 -6.97
CA ASP A 180 -18.85 -13.82 -7.77
C ASP A 180 -20.23 -13.44 -8.34
N LYS A 181 -21.14 -12.97 -7.48
CA LYS A 181 -22.51 -12.57 -7.87
C LYS A 181 -22.54 -11.43 -8.88
N THR A 182 -21.55 -10.55 -8.83
CA THR A 182 -21.48 -9.39 -9.72
C THR A 182 -20.63 -9.64 -10.96
N GLY A 183 -20.11 -10.86 -11.13
CA GLY A 183 -19.23 -11.21 -12.24
C GLY A 183 -17.95 -10.38 -12.21
N GLY A 184 -17.24 -10.38 -11.09
CA GLY A 184 -15.91 -9.78 -10.93
C GLY A 184 -15.89 -8.32 -10.51
N TYR A 185 -17.00 -7.72 -10.05
CA TYR A 185 -16.98 -6.35 -9.51
C TYR A 185 -16.70 -6.34 -8.01
N ILE A 186 -15.80 -5.45 -7.58
CA ILE A 186 -15.47 -5.20 -6.17
C ILE A 186 -16.26 -4.02 -5.58
N GLY A 187 -17.07 -3.36 -6.39
CA GLY A 187 -17.86 -2.19 -6.03
C GLY A 187 -19.02 -2.00 -6.99
N SER A 188 -19.62 -0.81 -7.00
CA SER A 188 -20.77 -0.47 -7.85
C SER A 188 -20.52 0.71 -8.80
N GLY A 189 -19.25 1.09 -8.96
CA GLY A 189 -18.82 2.13 -9.88
C GLY A 189 -18.57 1.63 -11.30
N PRO A 190 -18.06 2.50 -12.19
CA PRO A 190 -17.79 2.13 -13.59
C PRO A 190 -16.70 1.05 -13.69
N PHE A 191 -16.71 0.32 -14.82
CA PHE A 191 -15.84 -0.84 -15.06
C PHE A 191 -14.36 -0.59 -14.69
N TYR A 192 -13.78 0.52 -15.15
CA TYR A 192 -12.36 0.84 -14.92
C TYR A 192 -12.00 1.11 -13.45
N VAL A 193 -12.99 1.41 -12.59
CA VAL A 193 -12.79 1.64 -11.15
C VAL A 193 -13.12 0.40 -10.33
N SER A 194 -14.20 -0.31 -10.69
CA SER A 194 -14.84 -1.30 -9.83
C SER A 194 -14.72 -2.74 -10.32
N LYS A 195 -14.11 -3.01 -11.48
CA LYS A 195 -13.77 -4.38 -11.90
C LYS A 195 -12.49 -4.83 -11.19
N LEU A 196 -12.50 -6.08 -10.72
CA LEU A 196 -11.35 -6.73 -10.10
C LEU A 196 -10.18 -6.82 -11.08
N SER A 197 -9.04 -6.23 -10.71
CA SER A 197 -7.79 -6.37 -11.46
C SER A 197 -7.02 -7.63 -11.05
N PRO A 198 -6.09 -8.15 -11.87
CA PRO A 198 -5.25 -9.30 -11.52
C PRO A 198 -4.51 -9.16 -10.19
N GLY A 199 -3.95 -7.98 -9.92
CA GLY A 199 -3.21 -7.72 -8.66
C GLY A 199 -4.11 -7.83 -7.44
N LEU A 200 -5.33 -7.29 -7.51
CA LEU A 200 -6.31 -7.42 -6.43
C LEU A 200 -6.81 -8.85 -6.27
N ALA A 201 -7.01 -9.57 -7.37
CA ALA A 201 -7.36 -10.98 -7.31
C ALA A 201 -6.27 -11.78 -6.60
N GLU A 202 -4.99 -11.53 -6.89
CA GLU A 202 -3.87 -12.20 -6.21
C GLU A 202 -3.81 -11.88 -4.72
N ILE A 203 -4.03 -10.62 -4.32
CA ILE A 203 -4.16 -10.24 -2.91
C ILE A 203 -5.28 -11.01 -2.22
N ILE A 204 -6.46 -11.08 -2.84
CA ILE A 204 -7.60 -11.82 -2.27
C ILE A 204 -7.27 -13.31 -2.16
N ARG A 205 -6.61 -13.91 -3.17
CA ARG A 205 -6.14 -15.31 -3.11
C ARG A 205 -5.16 -15.52 -1.94
N HIS A 206 -4.21 -14.62 -1.74
CA HIS A 206 -3.26 -14.71 -0.63
C HIS A 206 -3.95 -14.60 0.73
N LEU A 207 -4.91 -13.68 0.88
CA LEU A 207 -5.72 -13.57 2.10
C LEU A 207 -6.57 -14.82 2.34
N ALA A 208 -7.22 -15.34 1.30
CA ALA A 208 -8.07 -16.53 1.39
C ALA A 208 -7.27 -17.75 1.85
N ARG A 209 -6.08 -17.97 1.27
CA ARG A 209 -5.16 -19.03 1.71
C ARG A 209 -4.74 -18.86 3.16
N ARG A 210 -4.48 -17.61 3.59
CA ARG A 210 -4.11 -17.32 4.98
C ARG A 210 -5.24 -17.58 5.97
N GLU A 211 -6.49 -17.41 5.56
CA GLU A 211 -7.68 -17.78 6.35
C GLU A 211 -8.13 -19.24 6.16
N GLY A 212 -7.32 -20.07 5.50
CA GLY A 212 -7.60 -21.50 5.33
C GLY A 212 -8.73 -21.80 4.34
N ILE A 213 -9.04 -20.88 3.44
CA ILE A 213 -10.02 -21.09 2.37
C ILE A 213 -9.31 -21.82 1.22
N ALA A 214 -9.84 -23.00 0.86
CA ALA A 214 -9.27 -23.82 -0.20
C ALA A 214 -9.36 -23.13 -1.56
N ASP A 215 -8.32 -23.31 -2.41
CA ASP A 215 -8.30 -22.74 -3.76
C ASP A 215 -9.52 -23.21 -4.59
N SER A 216 -10.07 -24.40 -4.33
CA SER A 216 -11.30 -24.90 -4.97
C SER A 216 -12.57 -24.13 -4.60
N ALA A 217 -12.61 -23.48 -3.43
CA ALA A 217 -13.73 -22.68 -2.96
C ALA A 217 -13.71 -21.23 -3.49
N LEU A 218 -12.64 -20.83 -4.19
CA LEU A 218 -12.54 -19.49 -4.74
C LEU A 218 -13.47 -19.30 -5.96
N PRO A 219 -14.12 -18.14 -6.11
CA PRO A 219 -14.86 -17.79 -7.33
C PRO A 219 -13.99 -17.82 -8.60
N PRO A 220 -14.53 -18.16 -9.78
CA PRO A 220 -13.79 -18.15 -11.04
C PRO A 220 -13.09 -16.81 -11.34
N ASP A 221 -13.77 -15.68 -11.12
CA ASP A 221 -13.18 -14.34 -11.30
C ASP A 221 -11.96 -14.09 -10.41
N ILE A 222 -11.90 -14.73 -9.25
CA ILE A 222 -10.78 -14.64 -8.30
C ILE A 222 -9.73 -15.71 -8.59
N LYS A 223 -10.10 -16.90 -9.08
CA LYS A 223 -9.18 -17.98 -9.47
C LYS A 223 -8.37 -17.61 -10.70
N TYR A 224 -9.06 -17.23 -11.77
CA TYR A 224 -8.46 -17.04 -13.09
C TYR A 224 -8.08 -15.59 -13.34
N GLY A 225 -8.78 -14.63 -12.72
CA GLY A 225 -8.56 -13.20 -12.93
C GLY A 225 -8.95 -12.74 -14.33
N PHE A 226 -9.10 -11.43 -14.51
CA PHE A 226 -9.21 -10.82 -15.84
C PHE A 226 -7.81 -10.37 -16.29
N SER A 227 -7.17 -11.12 -17.18
CA SER A 227 -5.77 -10.91 -17.60
C SER A 227 -5.55 -9.57 -18.32
N THR A 228 -5.08 -8.59 -17.56
CA THR A 228 -4.06 -7.62 -18.00
C THR A 228 -3.09 -7.45 -16.83
N ILE A 229 -2.20 -8.44 -16.65
CA ILE A 229 -1.25 -8.58 -15.52
C ILE A 229 -0.26 -7.38 -15.43
N GLU A 230 -0.26 -6.49 -16.42
CA GLU A 230 0.81 -5.53 -16.65
C GLU A 230 0.31 -4.09 -16.95
N PHE A 231 -0.94 -3.73 -16.66
CA PHE A 231 -1.38 -2.34 -16.92
C PHE A 231 -1.23 -1.42 -15.70
N ASP A 232 -1.75 -1.77 -14.52
CA ASP A 232 -1.82 -0.84 -13.37
C ASP A 232 -0.43 -0.39 -12.85
N THR A 233 0.58 -1.27 -12.86
CA THR A 233 1.96 -0.94 -12.44
C THR A 233 2.75 -0.17 -13.50
N PHE A 234 2.48 -0.42 -14.80
CA PHE A 234 3.19 0.23 -15.90
C PHE A 234 2.59 1.60 -16.25
N THR A 235 1.36 1.88 -15.80
CA THR A 235 0.72 3.19 -15.89
C THR A 235 0.82 4.01 -14.60
N ALA A 236 1.77 3.71 -13.71
CA ALA A 236 1.97 4.48 -12.48
C ALA A 236 2.30 5.94 -12.83
N GLY A 237 1.26 6.78 -12.88
CA GLY A 237 1.37 8.23 -12.94
C GLY A 237 1.65 8.81 -11.56
N ARG A 238 1.92 10.11 -11.51
CA ARG A 238 2.02 10.87 -10.26
C ARG A 238 0.69 10.87 -9.49
N GLY A 239 0.75 11.19 -8.19
CA GLY A 239 -0.43 11.37 -7.36
C GLY A 239 -1.12 10.07 -6.97
N TYR A 240 -2.44 9.98 -7.16
CA TYR A 240 -3.26 8.89 -6.62
C TYR A 240 -2.79 7.48 -7.02
N THR A 241 -2.43 7.29 -8.29
CA THR A 241 -2.14 5.97 -8.86
C THR A 241 -0.88 5.34 -8.28
N SER A 242 0.16 6.14 -8.02
CA SER A 242 1.39 5.65 -7.40
C SER A 242 1.16 5.20 -5.96
N HIS A 243 0.32 5.91 -5.18
CA HIS A 243 -0.03 5.53 -3.81
C HIS A 243 -0.87 4.25 -3.75
N LEU A 244 -1.81 4.06 -4.68
CA LEU A 244 -2.55 2.82 -4.77
C LEU A 244 -1.62 1.63 -5.07
N ASN A 245 -0.69 1.81 -6.01
CA ASN A 245 0.33 0.81 -6.31
C ASN A 245 1.22 0.53 -5.09
N ALA A 246 1.61 1.56 -4.35
CA ALA A 246 2.38 1.44 -3.12
C ALA A 246 1.66 0.60 -2.05
N LEU A 247 0.34 0.79 -1.85
CA LEU A 247 -0.45 -0.07 -0.95
C LEU A 247 -0.50 -1.52 -1.40
N VAL A 248 -0.72 -1.75 -2.69
CA VAL A 248 -0.80 -3.10 -3.24
C VAL A 248 0.51 -3.83 -2.99
N ILE A 249 1.65 -3.19 -3.27
CA ILE A 249 2.99 -3.73 -3.00
C ILE A 249 3.19 -3.98 -1.50
N TRP A 250 2.87 -2.99 -0.66
CA TRP A 250 2.95 -3.15 0.80
C TRP A 250 2.16 -4.38 1.27
N LEU A 251 0.92 -4.54 0.80
CA LEU A 251 0.04 -5.62 1.20
C LEU A 251 0.56 -6.97 0.71
N GLU A 252 1.06 -7.04 -0.52
CA GLU A 252 1.74 -8.24 -1.03
C GLU A 252 2.95 -8.61 -0.15
N MET A 253 3.77 -7.64 0.25
CA MET A 253 4.92 -7.87 1.13
C MET A 253 4.48 -8.37 2.51
N GLU A 254 3.46 -7.77 3.12
CA GLU A 254 2.90 -8.19 4.41
C GLU A 254 2.38 -9.63 4.39
N LEU A 255 1.68 -10.01 3.32
CA LEU A 255 1.13 -11.36 3.16
C LEU A 255 2.22 -12.41 2.92
N ARG A 256 3.36 -12.01 2.35
CA ARG A 256 4.53 -12.88 2.11
C ARG A 256 5.42 -13.04 3.33
N ALA A 257 5.71 -11.96 4.06
CA ALA A 257 6.63 -11.97 5.21
C ALA A 257 6.18 -12.95 6.31
N LYS A 258 4.86 -13.06 6.53
CA LYS A 258 4.29 -14.02 7.50
C LYS A 258 4.47 -15.49 7.11
N LYS A 259 4.81 -15.77 5.84
CA LYS A 259 5.17 -17.11 5.37
C LYS A 259 6.62 -17.47 5.69
N SER A 260 7.51 -16.48 5.88
CA SER A 260 8.93 -16.71 6.19
C SER A 260 9.25 -16.77 7.69
N LEU A 261 8.42 -16.22 8.57
CA LEU A 261 8.62 -16.32 10.03
C LEU A 261 8.55 -17.76 10.57
N ASN A 262 7.92 -18.68 9.83
CA ASN A 262 7.94 -20.12 10.14
C ASN A 262 9.21 -20.85 9.64
N LYS A 263 10.16 -20.15 9.02
CA LYS A 263 11.51 -20.63 8.72
C LYS A 263 12.48 -19.79 9.54
N VAL A 264 12.98 -20.35 10.63
CA VAL A 264 14.08 -19.78 11.41
C VAL A 264 15.21 -19.44 10.43
N ARG A 265 15.48 -18.15 10.22
CA ARG A 265 16.58 -17.70 9.36
C ARG A 265 17.88 -18.16 9.99
N SER A 266 18.56 -19.11 9.36
CA SER A 266 19.81 -19.62 9.89
C SER A 266 20.91 -18.57 9.73
N VAL A 267 21.91 -18.59 10.62
CA VAL A 267 23.13 -17.77 10.50
C VAL A 267 23.80 -17.97 9.12
N THR A 268 23.59 -19.13 8.51
CA THR A 268 24.00 -19.47 7.15
C THR A 268 23.28 -18.66 6.07
N GLU A 269 22.00 -18.30 6.22
CA GLU A 269 21.29 -17.42 5.27
C GLU A 269 21.79 -15.97 5.35
N LEU A 270 22.15 -15.50 6.54
CA LEU A 270 22.78 -14.18 6.73
C LEU A 270 24.19 -14.14 6.12
N LEU A 271 25.00 -15.18 6.33
CA LEU A 271 26.31 -15.31 5.71
C LEU A 271 26.22 -15.51 4.19
N ASP A 272 25.23 -16.25 3.69
CA ASP A 272 24.99 -16.41 2.25
C ASP A 272 24.54 -15.12 1.57
N GLN A 273 23.75 -14.28 2.26
CA GLN A 273 23.40 -12.94 1.75
C GLN A 273 24.60 -12.00 1.70
N LEU A 274 25.53 -12.14 2.66
CA LEU A 274 26.77 -11.36 2.72
C LEU A 274 27.81 -11.81 1.69
N LEU A 275 27.95 -13.13 1.49
CA LEU A 275 28.98 -13.73 0.64
C LEU A 275 28.52 -13.93 -0.81
N ASN A 276 27.22 -13.88 -1.08
CA ASN A 276 26.67 -14.14 -2.40
C ASN A 276 25.54 -13.15 -2.76
N PRO A 277 25.85 -11.85 -2.96
CA PRO A 277 24.85 -10.81 -3.26
C PRO A 277 24.09 -11.05 -4.57
N PHE A 278 24.54 -12.00 -5.40
CA PHE A 278 23.95 -12.40 -6.67
C PHE A 278 23.12 -13.68 -6.60
N LYS A 279 22.88 -14.27 -5.41
CA LYS A 279 21.92 -15.38 -5.27
C LYS A 279 20.59 -14.92 -5.88
N SER A 280 20.08 -15.69 -6.83
CA SER A 280 18.97 -15.30 -7.70
C SER A 280 17.77 -14.90 -6.82
N HIS A 281 17.54 -13.59 -6.70
CA HIS A 281 16.31 -13.10 -6.10
C HIS A 281 15.17 -13.69 -6.91
N SER A 282 14.09 -14.12 -6.28
CA SER A 282 12.94 -14.61 -7.04
C SER A 282 12.50 -13.51 -8.03
N ILE A 283 11.93 -13.89 -9.17
CA ILE A 283 11.43 -12.91 -10.15
C ILE A 283 10.48 -11.94 -9.45
N GLU A 284 9.72 -12.43 -8.47
CA GLU A 284 8.81 -11.65 -7.68
C GLU A 284 9.51 -10.65 -6.76
N ASP A 285 10.65 -11.00 -6.13
CA ASP A 285 11.43 -10.06 -5.32
C ASP A 285 12.07 -8.98 -6.20
N GLN A 286 12.57 -9.35 -7.38
CA GLN A 286 13.07 -8.40 -8.37
C GLN A 286 11.98 -7.43 -8.84
N ARG A 287 10.76 -7.93 -9.06
CA ARG A 287 9.60 -7.10 -9.38
C ARG A 287 9.30 -6.12 -8.25
N LEU A 288 9.24 -6.59 -6.99
CA LEU A 288 8.95 -5.70 -5.85
C LEU A 288 10.00 -4.57 -5.74
N MET A 289 11.29 -4.91 -5.84
CA MET A 289 12.37 -3.94 -5.83
C MET A 289 12.23 -2.94 -7.00
N TRP A 290 12.01 -3.42 -8.22
CA TRP A 290 11.83 -2.56 -9.39
C TRP A 290 10.66 -1.59 -9.23
N VAL A 291 9.48 -2.09 -8.83
CA VAL A 291 8.31 -1.22 -8.67
C VAL A 291 8.54 -0.19 -7.56
N SER A 292 9.09 -0.59 -6.41
CA SER A 292 9.38 0.37 -5.34
C SER A 292 10.39 1.45 -5.76
N HIS A 293 11.38 1.10 -6.58
CA HIS A 293 12.32 2.08 -7.12
C HIS A 293 11.62 3.06 -8.05
N LYS A 294 10.70 2.57 -8.90
CA LYS A 294 9.87 3.45 -9.75
C LYS A 294 8.96 4.36 -8.97
N LEU A 295 8.45 3.93 -7.83
CA LEU A 295 7.69 4.81 -6.94
C LEU A 295 8.56 5.95 -6.39
N VAL A 296 9.79 5.65 -5.95
CA VAL A 296 10.74 6.69 -5.50
C VAL A 296 11.15 7.64 -6.64
N ASP A 297 11.37 7.13 -7.86
CA ASP A 297 11.67 7.98 -9.04
C ASP A 297 10.52 8.98 -9.34
N LEU A 298 9.27 8.64 -8.97
CA LEU A 298 8.11 9.51 -9.16
C LEU A 298 8.01 10.61 -8.10
N ASP A 299 8.38 10.29 -6.85
CA ASP A 299 8.39 11.21 -5.72
C ASP A 299 9.41 10.78 -4.65
N GLU A 300 10.61 11.37 -4.74
CA GLU A 300 11.74 11.04 -3.86
C GLU A 300 11.50 11.47 -2.39
N ARG A 301 10.60 12.43 -2.16
CA ARG A 301 10.31 12.94 -0.81
C ARG A 301 9.26 12.11 -0.09
N ASN A 302 8.59 11.19 -0.79
CA ASN A 302 7.58 10.34 -0.19
C ASN A 302 8.20 9.26 0.71
N LEU A 303 8.05 9.43 2.03
CA LEU A 303 8.61 8.48 3.00
C LEU A 303 8.04 7.07 2.85
N PHE A 304 6.80 6.88 2.38
CA PHE A 304 6.25 5.54 2.18
C PHE A 304 6.89 4.83 0.99
N PHE A 305 7.15 5.55 -0.10
CA PHE A 305 7.86 4.98 -1.26
C PHE A 305 9.29 4.61 -0.90
N ARG A 306 9.98 5.47 -0.15
CA ARG A 306 11.31 5.17 0.40
C ARG A 306 11.29 3.98 1.35
N TRP A 307 10.28 3.88 2.22
CA TRP A 307 10.11 2.72 3.09
C TRP A 307 9.96 1.43 2.28
N LEU A 308 9.17 1.45 1.20
CA LEU A 308 8.97 0.28 0.32
C LEU A 308 10.26 -0.12 -0.37
N GLN A 309 11.04 0.86 -0.84
CA GLN A 309 12.33 0.63 -1.47
C GLN A 309 13.33 0.03 -0.48
N LEU A 310 13.43 0.57 0.73
CA LEU A 310 14.31 0.05 1.78
C LEU A 310 13.88 -1.35 2.23
N ARG A 311 12.58 -1.57 2.46
CA ARG A 311 12.06 -2.88 2.90
C ARG A 311 12.27 -3.95 1.82
N SER A 312 11.99 -3.63 0.55
CA SER A 312 12.14 -4.59 -0.55
C SER A 312 13.61 -4.92 -0.84
N ALA A 313 14.52 -3.96 -0.66
CA ALA A 313 15.96 -4.18 -0.77
C ALA A 313 16.59 -4.88 0.45
N GLY A 314 15.83 -5.10 1.52
CA GLY A 314 16.37 -5.61 2.79
C GLY A 314 17.31 -4.60 3.49
N ALA A 315 17.11 -3.31 3.24
CA ALA A 315 17.88 -2.18 3.75
C ALA A 315 17.14 -1.39 4.85
N LEU A 316 15.99 -1.87 5.34
CA LEU A 316 15.22 -1.24 6.41
C LEU A 316 15.78 -1.58 7.80
N THR A 317 17.01 -1.12 8.08
CA THR A 317 17.70 -1.24 9.38
C THR A 317 17.28 -0.16 10.35
N GLU A 318 17.65 -0.28 11.64
CA GLU A 318 17.41 0.73 12.68
C GLU A 318 18.01 2.10 12.32
N LYS A 319 19.17 2.12 11.66
CA LYS A 319 19.78 3.35 11.13
C LYS A 319 18.87 4.02 10.12
N SER A 320 18.40 3.28 9.12
CA SER A 320 17.49 3.82 8.09
C SER A 320 16.14 4.23 8.69
N LYS A 321 15.61 3.46 9.65
CA LYS A 321 14.39 3.80 10.38
C LYS A 321 14.55 5.08 11.20
N ALA A 322 15.68 5.25 11.88
CA ALA A 322 15.99 6.47 12.63
C ALA A 322 16.00 7.70 11.71
N GLN A 323 16.65 7.60 10.54
CA GLN A 323 16.64 8.68 9.55
C GLN A 323 15.20 9.01 9.11
N MET A 324 14.40 8.00 8.79
CA MET A 324 13.01 8.22 8.38
C MET A 324 12.13 8.80 9.50
N LEU A 325 12.36 8.41 10.76
CA LEU A 325 11.65 8.99 11.91
C LEU A 325 12.05 10.44 12.14
N GLU A 326 13.33 10.78 12.03
CA GLU A 326 13.81 12.16 12.13
C GLU A 326 13.20 13.04 11.04
N GLU A 327 13.17 12.54 9.80
CA GLU A 327 12.48 13.22 8.70
C GLU A 327 10.98 13.38 8.98
N LEU A 328 10.29 12.31 9.41
CA LEU A 328 8.86 12.35 9.73
C LEU A 328 8.53 13.37 10.84
N LEU A 329 9.36 13.43 11.89
CA LEU A 329 9.15 14.30 13.05
C LEU A 329 9.44 15.78 12.75
N SER A 330 10.30 16.06 11.76
CA SER A 330 10.71 17.41 11.35
C SER A 330 9.86 18.00 10.22
N MET A 331 8.91 17.22 9.67
CA MET A 331 7.99 17.70 8.66
C MET A 331 6.97 18.70 9.25
N ASP A 332 6.98 19.95 8.78
CA ASP A 332 5.97 20.98 9.13
C ASP A 332 4.53 20.50 8.92
N GLN A 333 4.36 19.58 7.97
CA GLN A 333 3.14 18.86 7.65
C GLN A 333 2.49 18.13 8.82
N PHE A 334 3.27 17.79 9.85
CA PHE A 334 2.89 17.02 11.02
C PHE A 334 3.21 17.78 12.30
N PRO A 335 2.46 18.86 12.61
CA PRO A 335 2.70 19.69 13.78
C PRO A 335 2.64 18.85 15.06
N ALA A 336 3.49 19.19 16.04
CA ALA A 336 3.65 18.39 17.26
C ALA A 336 2.50 18.56 18.27
N ASP A 337 1.74 19.65 18.15
CA ASP A 337 0.80 20.16 19.16
C ASP A 337 -0.65 20.21 18.67
N ARG A 338 -0.92 19.83 17.42
CA ARG A 338 -2.27 19.75 16.84
C ARG A 338 -2.32 18.76 15.69
N LEU A 339 -3.54 18.45 15.25
CA LEU A 339 -3.74 17.75 13.98
C LEU A 339 -3.35 18.63 12.77
N PRO A 340 -2.89 18.03 11.66
CA PRO A 340 -2.57 18.77 10.45
C PRO A 340 -3.78 19.53 9.90
N GLN A 341 -3.56 20.74 9.39
CA GLN A 341 -4.56 21.58 8.73
C GLN A 341 -4.25 21.76 7.24
N ASN A 342 -5.22 22.21 6.46
CA ASN A 342 -5.05 22.46 5.01
C ASN A 342 -3.89 23.42 4.68
N CYS A 343 -3.55 24.33 5.59
CA CYS A 343 -2.41 25.24 5.41
C CYS A 343 -1.04 24.59 5.71
N ASP A 344 -1.00 23.54 6.54
CA ASP A 344 0.21 22.72 6.72
C ASP A 344 0.41 21.79 5.52
N ARG A 345 -0.68 21.51 4.81
CA ARG A 345 -0.70 20.49 3.77
C ARG A 345 0.04 20.94 2.52
N LYS A 346 1.30 20.51 2.43
CA LYS A 346 2.09 20.52 1.20
C LYS A 346 1.62 19.38 0.26
N ALA A 347 2.00 19.41 -1.01
CA ALA A 347 1.59 18.45 -2.05
C ALA A 347 2.09 17.00 -1.84
N ASP A 348 2.71 16.70 -0.71
CA ASP A 348 3.57 15.53 -0.53
C ASP A 348 3.12 14.70 0.67
N TYR A 349 1.92 14.09 0.60
CA TYR A 349 1.51 13.07 1.57
C TYR A 349 1.14 11.75 0.89
N LEU A 350 1.36 10.69 1.65
CA LEU A 350 1.03 9.27 1.47
C LEU A 350 -0.27 8.90 0.74
N TRP A 351 -1.27 9.79 0.68
CA TRP A 351 -2.59 9.48 0.13
C TRP A 351 -3.15 10.57 -0.79
N GLN A 352 -2.34 11.51 -1.26
CA GLN A 352 -2.88 12.55 -2.14
C GLN A 352 -3.38 11.97 -3.46
N ARG A 353 -4.63 12.32 -3.78
CA ARG A 353 -5.18 12.14 -5.11
C ARG A 353 -4.50 13.13 -6.07
N ASP A 354 -4.51 12.79 -7.36
CA ASP A 354 -3.76 13.39 -8.49
C ASP A 354 -3.38 14.89 -8.37
N SER A 355 -2.28 15.31 -9.00
CA SER A 355 -1.77 16.70 -8.99
C SER A 355 -2.75 17.76 -9.51
N ILE A 356 -3.90 17.36 -10.07
CA ILE A 356 -5.00 18.24 -10.50
C ILE A 356 -6.00 18.52 -9.35
N GLU A 357 -6.09 17.64 -8.35
CA GLU A 357 -6.84 17.87 -7.10
C GLU A 357 -6.01 18.67 -6.07
N TYR A 358 -4.78 19.04 -6.43
CA TYR A 358 -3.94 19.97 -5.71
C TYR A 358 -4.61 21.33 -5.61
N THR A 359 -4.97 21.70 -4.38
CA THR A 359 -5.16 23.12 -4.05
C THR A 359 -3.84 23.57 -3.43
N PRO A 360 -3.13 24.57 -4.00
CA PRO A 360 -1.92 25.12 -3.38
C PRO A 360 -2.22 25.59 -1.96
N HIS A 361 -1.16 25.72 -1.13
CA HIS A 361 -1.27 26.15 0.28
C HIS A 361 -2.35 27.22 0.40
N SER A 362 -3.43 26.86 1.07
CA SER A 362 -4.40 27.84 1.51
C SER A 362 -3.68 28.72 2.52
N GLY A 363 -3.67 30.04 2.31
CA GLY A 363 -3.25 30.97 3.34
C GLY A 363 -4.15 30.90 4.59
N GLU A 364 -5.34 30.31 4.46
CA GLU A 364 -6.30 30.11 5.53
C GLU A 364 -6.25 28.66 6.06
N CYS A 365 -6.08 28.51 7.37
CA CYS A 365 -6.08 27.25 8.10
C CYS A 365 -7.50 26.92 8.62
N THR A 366 -8.38 26.41 7.77
CA THR A 366 -9.81 26.22 8.07
C THR A 366 -10.24 24.77 8.22
N GLU A 367 -9.47 23.84 7.67
CA GLU A 367 -9.80 22.41 7.68
C GLU A 367 -8.75 21.63 8.46
N THR A 368 -9.16 20.89 9.49
CA THR A 368 -8.33 19.94 10.23
C THR A 368 -8.47 18.54 9.63
N PHE A 369 -7.37 17.81 9.50
CA PHE A 369 -7.32 16.46 8.98
C PHE A 369 -6.88 15.44 10.04
N SER A 370 -7.27 14.18 9.86
CA SER A 370 -7.03 13.13 10.84
C SER A 370 -5.56 12.70 11.02
N GLY A 371 -4.63 13.08 10.15
CA GLY A 371 -3.20 12.72 10.29
C GLY A 371 -2.93 11.20 10.25
N VAL A 372 -3.83 10.41 9.64
CA VAL A 372 -3.71 8.93 9.57
C VAL A 372 -2.45 8.46 8.83
N ASP A 373 -1.93 9.26 7.92
CA ASP A 373 -0.63 9.08 7.28
C ASP A 373 0.55 9.11 8.25
N PHE A 374 0.52 10.00 9.26
CA PHE A 374 1.50 9.99 10.34
C PHE A 374 1.43 8.69 11.13
N LEU A 375 0.23 8.30 11.59
CA LEU A 375 -0.01 7.04 12.30
C LEU A 375 0.48 5.84 11.47
N TRP A 376 0.18 5.86 10.16
CA TRP A 376 0.63 4.84 9.23
C TRP A 376 2.15 4.74 9.19
N MET A 377 2.87 5.85 8.96
CA MET A 377 4.34 5.83 8.93
C MET A 377 4.95 5.38 10.25
N VAL A 378 4.45 5.85 11.39
CA VAL A 378 4.92 5.39 12.71
C VAL A 378 4.72 3.89 12.85
N SER A 379 3.56 3.37 12.44
CA SER A 379 3.28 1.93 12.50
C SER A 379 4.19 1.08 11.62
N LEU A 380 4.65 1.61 10.48
CA LEU A 380 5.58 0.93 9.57
C LEU A 380 7.04 0.94 10.06
N LEU A 381 7.37 1.93 10.90
CA LEU A 381 8.71 2.12 11.46
C LEU A 381 8.85 1.46 12.84
N THR A 382 7.74 1.16 13.51
CA THR A 382 7.68 0.38 14.75
C THR A 382 8.16 -1.06 14.53
N PRO A 383 8.84 -1.71 15.49
CA PRO A 383 9.16 -3.14 15.40
C PRO A 383 7.89 -4.00 15.22
N GLU A 384 7.95 -5.05 14.40
CA GLU A 384 6.85 -6.01 14.20
C GLU A 384 6.69 -6.98 15.37
#